data_AF-A0A7X7LFJ4-F1
#
_entry.id   AF-A0A7X7LFJ4-F1
#
_cell.length_a   1.000
_cell.length_b   1.000
_cell.length_c   1.000
_cell.angle_alpha   90.00
_cell.angle_beta   90.00
_cell.angle_gamma   90.00
#
_symmetry.space_group_name_H-M   'P 1'
#
loop_
_entity.id
_entity.type
_entity.pdbx_description
1 polymer ?
#
loop_
_entity_poly.entity_id
_entity_poly.type
_entity_poly.pdbx_seq_one_letter_code
_entity_poly.pdbx_strand_id
1 'polypeptide(L)'
;YPNMQPDIIDSLVDNGYKGIVIAGTGLGHVNKPLYPALERAHKKGVHVYMTVQTLWGYVHMFVYDTGRDLMAKGVIPAANMLPEVAYIKLGWALGQTNDPEKVRELMLTPVNDEITKREPYNGYLVYQGGVPEVEEFIKKFRK
;
A
#
# COMPACT_ATOMS: atom_id res chain seq x y z
N TYR A 1 5.08 -5.45 -11.76
CA TYR A 1 6.23 -5.91 -12.58
C TYR A 1 6.07 -5.41 -14.02
N PRO A 2 7.12 -5.40 -14.86
CA PRO A 2 7.04 -4.90 -16.24
C PRO A 2 6.02 -5.66 -17.08
N ASN A 3 5.22 -4.93 -17.88
CA ASN A 3 4.21 -5.51 -18.77
C ASN A 3 3.16 -6.41 -18.08
N MET A 4 2.83 -6.11 -16.81
CA MET A 4 1.66 -6.71 -16.16
C MET A 4 0.41 -6.36 -16.97
N GLN A 5 -0.35 -7.39 -17.32
CA GLN A 5 -1.57 -7.28 -18.12
C GLN A 5 -2.76 -6.89 -17.21
N PRO A 6 -3.77 -6.19 -17.74
CA PRO A 6 -4.95 -5.76 -16.98
C PRO A 6 -5.86 -6.91 -16.52
N ASP A 7 -5.75 -8.06 -17.18
CA ASP A 7 -6.51 -9.28 -16.91
C ASP A 7 -6.45 -9.73 -15.45
N ILE A 8 -5.31 -9.57 -14.77
CA ILE A 8 -5.19 -9.96 -13.36
C ILE A 8 -6.08 -9.10 -12.46
N ILE A 9 -6.18 -7.79 -12.73
CA ILE A 9 -7.05 -6.89 -11.96
C ILE A 9 -8.51 -7.18 -12.29
N ASP A 10 -8.83 -7.28 -13.57
CA ASP A 10 -10.19 -7.57 -14.02
C ASP A 10 -10.68 -8.92 -13.46
N SER A 11 -9.82 -9.95 -13.47
CA SER A 11 -10.12 -11.26 -12.90
C SER A 11 -10.41 -11.19 -11.39
N LEU A 12 -9.60 -10.49 -10.60
CA LEU A 12 -9.89 -10.31 -9.16
C LEU A 12 -11.26 -9.63 -8.95
N VAL A 13 -11.52 -8.59 -9.72
CA VAL A 13 -12.77 -7.83 -9.65
C VAL A 13 -13.97 -8.70 -10.05
N ASP A 14 -13.88 -9.46 -11.15
CA ASP A 14 -14.95 -10.31 -11.66
C ASP A 14 -15.21 -11.54 -10.78
N ASN A 15 -14.19 -12.01 -10.06
CA ASN A 15 -14.33 -13.02 -9.01
C ASN A 15 -14.85 -12.46 -7.67
N GLY A 16 -15.21 -11.17 -7.61
CA GLY A 16 -15.85 -10.57 -6.46
C GLY A 16 -14.92 -10.20 -5.30
N TYR A 17 -13.60 -10.13 -5.53
CA TYR A 17 -12.66 -9.65 -4.52
C TYR A 17 -12.99 -8.21 -4.12
N LYS A 18 -12.92 -7.92 -2.82
CA LYS A 18 -13.28 -6.61 -2.25
C LYS A 18 -12.11 -5.63 -2.12
N GLY A 19 -10.88 -6.13 -2.24
CA GLY A 19 -9.68 -5.33 -2.05
C GLY A 19 -8.47 -5.87 -2.79
N ILE A 20 -7.58 -4.96 -3.18
CA ILE A 20 -6.31 -5.21 -3.88
C ILE A 20 -5.23 -4.38 -3.21
N VAL A 21 -4.12 -5.03 -2.82
CA VAL A 21 -2.89 -4.37 -2.38
C VAL A 21 -1.84 -4.55 -3.46
N ILE A 22 -1.27 -3.44 -3.93
CA ILE A 22 -0.29 -3.43 -5.02
C ILE A 22 1.08 -3.13 -4.44
N ALA A 23 2.01 -4.08 -4.55
CA ALA A 23 3.44 -3.82 -4.37
C ALA A 23 3.99 -3.08 -5.62
N GLY A 24 3.90 -1.76 -5.61
CA GLY A 24 4.26 -0.90 -6.74
C GLY A 24 5.76 -0.65 -6.86
N THR A 25 6.20 -0.22 -8.04
CA THR A 25 7.61 0.10 -8.31
C THR A 25 8.01 1.45 -7.72
N GLY A 26 9.25 1.56 -7.22
CA GLY A 26 9.81 2.82 -6.72
C GLY A 26 8.93 3.48 -5.65
N LEU A 27 8.48 4.71 -5.92
CA LEU A 27 7.59 5.48 -5.02
C LEU A 27 6.10 5.09 -5.10
N GLY A 28 5.77 3.91 -5.62
CA GLY A 28 4.40 3.41 -5.77
C GLY A 28 3.81 3.63 -7.15
N HIS A 29 4.31 2.90 -8.15
CA HIS A 29 3.84 2.97 -9.53
C HIS A 29 3.51 1.60 -10.12
N VAL A 30 2.72 1.64 -11.19
CA VAL A 30 2.46 0.50 -12.08
C VAL A 30 2.53 0.94 -13.54
N ASN A 31 2.59 0.00 -14.49
CA ASN A 31 2.58 0.30 -15.91
C ASN A 31 1.21 0.83 -16.37
N LYS A 32 1.22 1.79 -17.32
CA LYS A 32 0.02 2.46 -17.85
C LYS A 32 -1.12 1.53 -18.34
N PRO A 33 -0.85 0.35 -18.95
CA PRO A 33 -1.91 -0.57 -19.35
C PRO A 33 -2.86 -1.00 -18.22
N LEU A 34 -2.44 -0.93 -16.95
CA LEU A 34 -3.29 -1.28 -15.80
C LEU A 34 -4.30 -0.17 -15.45
N TYR A 35 -4.10 1.06 -15.92
CA TYR A 35 -4.88 2.22 -15.48
C TYR A 35 -6.38 2.04 -15.75
N PRO A 36 -6.84 1.58 -16.93
CA PRO A 36 -8.25 1.35 -17.17
C PRO A 36 -8.85 0.27 -16.25
N ALA A 37 -8.09 -0.79 -15.93
CA ALA A 37 -8.54 -1.85 -15.03
C ALA A 37 -8.67 -1.37 -13.58
N LEU A 38 -7.74 -0.54 -13.12
CA LEU A 38 -7.80 0.11 -11.80
C LEU A 38 -9.01 1.04 -11.69
N GLU A 39 -9.27 1.83 -12.73
CA GLU A 39 -10.45 2.71 -12.76
C GLU A 39 -11.77 1.90 -12.73
N ARG A 40 -11.83 0.76 -13.45
CA ARG A 40 -12.98 -0.16 -13.37
C ARG A 40 -13.12 -0.77 -11.98
N ALA A 41 -12.03 -1.20 -11.37
CA ALA A 41 -12.02 -1.75 -10.02
C ALA A 41 -12.59 -0.73 -9.01
N HIS A 42 -12.11 0.51 -9.08
CA HIS A 42 -12.61 1.60 -8.24
C HIS A 42 -14.11 1.87 -8.45
N LYS A 43 -14.57 1.94 -9.71
CA LYS A 43 -16.00 2.12 -10.03
C LYS A 43 -16.89 0.98 -9.53
N LYS A 44 -16.34 -0.23 -9.41
CA LYS A 44 -17.03 -1.40 -8.82
C LYS A 44 -16.91 -1.46 -7.29
N GLY A 45 -16.32 -0.45 -6.64
CA GLY A 45 -16.18 -0.37 -5.19
C GLY A 45 -15.08 -1.25 -4.62
N VAL A 46 -14.13 -1.70 -5.43
CA VAL A 46 -12.96 -2.46 -4.95
C VAL A 46 -11.96 -1.50 -4.33
N HIS A 47 -11.53 -1.80 -3.11
CA HIS A 47 -10.51 -1.05 -2.41
C HIS A 47 -9.14 -1.30 -3.04
N VAL A 48 -8.43 -0.24 -3.46
CA VAL A 48 -7.09 -0.41 -4.04
C VAL A 48 -6.07 0.41 -3.26
N TYR A 49 -5.11 -0.27 -2.65
CA TYR A 49 -4.02 0.35 -1.91
C TYR A 49 -2.68 0.11 -2.59
N MET A 50 -1.84 1.15 -2.63
CA MET A 50 -0.48 1.09 -3.13
C MET A 50 0.50 0.98 -1.94
N THR A 51 1.40 0.02 -2.02
CA THR A 51 2.63 -0.10 -1.22
C THR A 51 3.86 -0.10 -2.15
N VAL A 52 5.07 -0.20 -1.61
CA VAL A 52 6.29 -0.23 -2.43
C VAL A 52 6.95 -1.61 -2.42
N GLN A 53 7.32 -2.10 -3.59
CA GLN A 53 8.08 -3.36 -3.73
C GLN A 53 9.53 -3.24 -3.23
N THR A 54 10.03 -2.02 -3.00
CA THR A 54 11.35 -1.78 -2.42
C THR A 54 11.39 -2.18 -0.94
N LEU A 55 10.22 -2.47 -0.34
CA LEU A 55 9.97 -2.79 1.07
C LEU A 55 10.26 -1.64 2.03
N TRP A 56 11.30 -0.89 1.74
CA TRP A 56 11.71 0.28 2.49
C TRP A 56 11.35 1.57 1.75
N GLY A 57 10.94 2.57 2.53
CA GLY A 57 10.56 3.89 2.09
C GLY A 57 9.05 4.09 1.95
N TYR A 58 8.68 5.32 1.56
CA TYR A 58 7.30 5.74 1.43
C TYR A 58 6.79 5.62 -0.01
N VAL A 59 5.53 5.23 -0.12
CA VAL A 59 4.70 5.53 -1.28
C VAL A 59 4.54 7.06 -1.36
N HIS A 60 5.00 7.66 -2.44
CA HIS A 60 4.99 9.11 -2.63
C HIS A 60 4.46 9.49 -4.02
N MET A 61 3.19 9.19 -4.25
CA MET A 61 2.49 9.33 -5.53
C MET A 61 2.25 10.79 -5.98
N PHE A 62 2.66 11.77 -5.18
CA PHE A 62 2.60 13.20 -5.55
C PHE A 62 3.83 13.72 -6.30
N VAL A 63 4.93 12.94 -6.41
CA VAL A 63 6.15 13.40 -7.11
C VAL A 63 5.95 13.40 -8.62
N TYR A 64 5.52 12.27 -9.19
CA TYR A 64 5.39 12.08 -10.64
C TYR A 64 3.93 12.15 -11.10
N ASP A 65 3.70 12.57 -12.35
CA ASP A 65 2.35 12.61 -12.96
C ASP A 65 1.63 11.27 -12.89
N THR A 66 2.37 10.19 -13.14
CA THR A 66 1.85 8.81 -13.09
C THR A 66 1.26 8.44 -11.73
N GLY A 67 1.81 8.98 -10.62
CA GLY A 67 1.26 8.75 -9.30
C GLY A 67 -0.06 9.49 -9.09
N ARG A 68 -0.16 10.74 -9.56
CA ARG A 68 -1.39 11.54 -9.50
C ARG A 68 -2.51 10.91 -10.33
N ASP A 69 -2.18 10.40 -11.52
CA ASP A 69 -3.12 9.69 -12.39
C ASP A 69 -3.72 8.43 -11.75
N LEU A 70 -2.92 7.72 -10.96
CA LEU A 70 -3.35 6.52 -10.23
C LEU A 70 -4.27 6.89 -9.06
N MET A 71 -3.94 7.95 -8.32
CA MET A 71 -4.81 8.45 -7.24
C MET A 71 -6.16 8.92 -7.77
N ALA A 72 -6.18 9.62 -8.91
CA ALA A 72 -7.42 10.01 -9.59
C ALA A 72 -8.27 8.81 -10.06
N LYS A 73 -7.67 7.61 -10.15
CA LYS A 73 -8.34 6.35 -10.49
C LYS A 73 -8.70 5.50 -9.26
N GLY A 74 -8.61 6.09 -8.06
CA GLY A 74 -9.03 5.45 -6.81
C GLY A 74 -7.94 4.63 -6.11
N VAL A 75 -6.68 4.71 -6.54
CA VAL A 75 -5.56 4.06 -5.84
C VAL A 75 -5.14 4.89 -4.64
N ILE A 76 -5.09 4.28 -3.46
CA ILE A 76 -4.81 4.96 -2.20
C ILE A 76 -3.35 4.65 -1.76
N PRO A 77 -2.48 5.66 -1.57
CA PRO A 77 -1.13 5.43 -1.07
C PRO A 77 -1.14 5.00 0.40
N ALA A 78 -0.54 3.85 0.73
CA ALA A 78 -0.47 3.30 2.09
C ALA A 78 0.83 3.68 2.83
N ALA A 79 1.32 4.90 2.60
CA ALA A 79 2.52 5.46 3.25
C ALA A 79 3.73 4.51 3.17
N ASN A 80 4.35 4.16 4.30
CA ASN A 80 5.49 3.22 4.39
C ASN A 80 5.06 1.82 4.89
N MET A 81 3.77 1.47 4.78
CA MET A 81 3.29 0.15 5.19
C MET A 81 3.85 -0.94 4.28
N LEU A 82 4.31 -2.04 4.88
CA LEU A 82 4.78 -3.20 4.13
C LEU A 82 3.64 -3.83 3.32
N PRO A 83 3.90 -4.36 2.11
CA PRO A 83 2.88 -5.02 1.29
C PRO A 83 2.11 -6.12 2.03
N GLU A 84 2.81 -6.96 2.79
CA GLU A 84 2.22 -8.08 3.54
C GLU A 84 1.37 -7.59 4.71
N VAL A 85 1.81 -6.51 5.38
CA VAL A 85 1.06 -5.89 6.47
C VAL A 85 -0.21 -5.24 5.92
N ALA A 86 -0.11 -4.51 4.80
CA ALA A 86 -1.27 -3.93 4.12
C ALA A 86 -2.27 -5.00 3.67
N TYR A 87 -1.79 -6.14 3.19
CA TYR A 87 -2.65 -7.27 2.81
C TYR A 87 -3.46 -7.80 4.00
N ILE A 88 -2.81 -8.09 5.12
CA ILE A 88 -3.50 -8.56 6.34
C ILE A 88 -4.43 -7.48 6.91
N LYS A 89 -3.97 -6.23 6.97
CA LYS A 89 -4.73 -5.10 7.51
C LYS A 89 -5.99 -4.83 6.68
N LEU A 90 -5.92 -4.97 5.36
CA LEU A 90 -7.11 -4.81 4.50
C LEU A 90 -8.16 -5.89 4.78
N GLY A 91 -7.73 -7.15 4.94
CA GLY A 91 -8.62 -8.23 5.35
C GLY A 91 -9.28 -7.96 6.71
N TRP A 92 -8.50 -7.50 7.69
CA TRP A 92 -9.02 -7.10 9.00
C TRP A 92 -10.01 -5.93 8.91
N ALA A 93 -9.69 -4.87 8.17
CA ALA A 93 -10.51 -3.67 8.03
C ALA A 93 -11.85 -3.97 7.35
N LEU A 94 -11.86 -4.78 6.30
CA LEU A 94 -13.08 -5.26 5.64
C LEU A 94 -13.92 -6.18 6.54
N GLY A 95 -13.31 -6.84 7.52
CA GLY A 95 -14.02 -7.56 8.58
C GLY A 95 -14.68 -6.65 9.62
N GLN A 96 -14.29 -5.37 9.71
CA GLN A 96 -14.87 -4.42 10.67
C GLN A 96 -16.05 -3.64 10.08
N THR A 97 -16.03 -3.35 8.78
CA THR A 97 -17.01 -2.47 8.13
C THR A 97 -17.08 -2.68 6.63
N ASN A 98 -18.24 -2.37 6.05
CA ASN A 98 -18.45 -2.29 4.60
C ASN A 98 -18.49 -0.84 4.08
N ASP A 99 -18.40 0.16 4.96
CA ASP A 99 -18.34 1.57 4.56
C ASP A 99 -16.96 1.89 3.96
N PRO A 100 -16.86 2.29 2.69
CA PRO A 100 -15.59 2.50 2.04
C PRO A 100 -14.71 3.56 2.71
N GLU A 101 -15.31 4.63 3.23
CA GLU A 101 -14.56 5.70 3.91
C GLU A 101 -14.04 5.21 5.26
N LYS A 102 -14.81 4.38 5.97
CA LYS A 102 -14.34 3.80 7.22
C LYS A 102 -13.24 2.77 7.00
N VAL A 103 -13.29 1.96 5.93
CA VAL A 103 -12.18 1.07 5.54
C VAL A 103 -10.93 1.90 5.25
N ARG A 104 -11.07 3.02 4.53
CA ARG A 104 -9.97 3.94 4.25
C ARG A 104 -9.36 4.52 5.53
N GLU A 105 -10.20 4.97 6.46
CA GLU A 105 -9.77 5.46 7.76
C GLU A 105 -8.99 4.40 8.54
N LEU A 106 -9.51 3.17 8.63
CA LEU A 106 -8.86 2.05 9.32
C LEU A 106 -7.51 1.71 8.68
N MET A 107 -7.44 1.68 7.36
CA MET A 107 -6.19 1.37 6.64
C MET A 107 -5.12 2.43 6.87
N LEU A 108 -5.49 3.71 6.89
CA LEU A 108 -4.53 4.82 7.00
C LEU A 108 -4.24 5.27 8.44
N THR A 109 -5.00 4.78 9.43
CA THR A 109 -4.75 5.04 10.84
C THR A 109 -3.79 3.98 11.39
N PRO A 110 -2.61 4.35 11.94
CA PRO A 110 -1.70 3.38 12.56
C PRO A 110 -2.36 2.68 13.76
N VAL A 111 -2.26 1.35 13.82
CA VAL A 111 -2.77 0.52 14.93
C VAL A 111 -1.64 -0.01 15.80
N ASN A 112 -0.53 -0.42 15.18
CA ASN A 112 0.64 -1.02 15.81
C ASN A 112 1.92 -0.65 15.03
N ASP A 113 2.10 0.65 14.81
CA ASP A 113 3.27 1.26 14.16
C ASP A 113 3.57 0.82 12.72
N GLU A 114 2.58 0.24 12.03
CA GLU A 114 2.71 -0.18 10.63
C GLU A 114 2.79 0.98 9.64
N ILE A 115 2.42 2.19 10.07
CA ILE A 115 2.66 3.45 9.36
C ILE A 115 3.39 4.39 10.32
N THR A 116 4.49 4.98 9.87
CA THR A 116 5.22 6.00 10.64
C THR A 116 4.93 7.41 10.09
N LYS A 117 5.20 8.45 10.88
CA LYS A 117 4.97 9.86 10.47
C LYS A 117 5.98 10.36 9.43
N ARG A 118 7.21 9.86 9.50
CA ARG A 118 8.33 10.14 8.58
C ARG A 118 9.32 9.00 8.64
N GLU A 119 10.11 8.84 7.58
CA GLU A 119 11.19 7.86 7.58
C GLU A 119 12.24 8.25 8.63
N PRO A 120 12.55 7.38 9.60
CA PRO A 120 13.63 7.62 10.54
C PRO A 120 14.98 7.30 9.90
N TYR A 121 16.04 7.95 10.40
CA TYR A 121 17.40 7.78 9.86
C TYR A 121 17.91 6.33 9.92
N ASN A 122 17.33 5.50 10.79
CA ASN A 122 17.66 4.09 11.01
C ASN A 122 16.64 3.11 10.40
N GLY A 123 15.73 3.55 9.53
CA GLY A 123 14.73 2.67 8.92
C GLY A 123 15.29 1.67 7.90
N TYR A 124 16.49 1.92 7.36
CA TYR A 124 17.11 1.14 6.30
C TYR A 124 17.41 -0.31 6.74
N LEU A 125 17.02 -1.29 5.90
CA LEU A 125 17.05 -2.76 6.07
C LEU A 125 15.77 -3.43 6.62
N VAL A 126 14.59 -2.82 6.44
CA VAL A 126 13.29 -3.38 6.87
C VAL A 126 13.28 -3.64 8.39
N TYR A 127 13.95 -2.77 9.15
CA TYR A 127 13.87 -2.83 10.60
C TYR A 127 12.64 -2.09 11.12
N GLN A 128 11.93 -1.30 10.32
CA GLN A 128 10.89 -0.37 10.83
C GLN A 128 11.46 0.47 11.98
N GLY A 129 12.54 1.20 11.69
CA GLY A 129 13.21 2.07 12.67
C GLY A 129 12.22 3.00 13.38
N GLY A 130 12.54 3.37 14.63
CA GLY A 130 11.64 4.17 15.48
C GLY A 130 10.63 3.36 16.29
N VAL A 131 10.44 2.06 16.00
CA VAL A 131 9.75 1.13 16.89
C VAL A 131 10.66 0.79 18.08
N PRO A 132 10.24 0.98 19.35
CA PRO A 132 11.10 0.82 20.53
C PRO A 132 11.82 -0.55 20.61
N GLU A 133 11.11 -1.62 20.27
CA GLU A 133 11.60 -3.00 20.30
C GLU A 133 12.72 -3.23 19.28
N VAL A 134 12.58 -2.62 18.10
CA VAL A 134 13.58 -2.68 17.04
C VAL A 134 14.80 -1.86 17.42
N GLU A 135 14.61 -0.66 17.98
CA GLU A 135 15.73 0.16 18.44
C GLU A 135 16.55 -0.55 19.52
N GLU A 136 15.89 -1.22 20.46
CA GLU A 136 16.56 -2.03 21.48
C GLU A 136 17.35 -3.18 20.83
N PHE A 137 16.77 -3.89 19.86
CA PHE A 137 17.45 -4.94 19.12
C PHE A 137 18.70 -4.40 18.40
N ILE A 138 18.58 -3.32 17.61
CA ILE A 138 19.71 -2.74 16.87
C ILE A 138 20.84 -2.33 17.83
N LYS A 139 20.51 -1.68 18.96
CA LYS A 139 21.50 -1.27 19.97
C LYS A 139 22.28 -2.44 20.56
N LYS A 140 21.65 -3.62 20.70
CA LYS A 140 22.31 -4.82 21.23
C LYS A 140 23.25 -5.49 20.23
N PHE A 141 22.96 -5.42 18.93
CA PHE A 141 23.63 -6.23 17.91
C PHE A 141 24.46 -5.47 16.87
N ARG A 142 24.36 -4.14 16.79
CA ARG A 142 25.29 -3.28 16.03
C ARG A 142 26.17 -2.48 16.98
N LYS A 143 27.43 -2.91 17.11
CA LYS A 143 28.54 -2.06 17.58
C LYS A 143 29.12 -1.29 16.39
#